data_AF-A0AAD7H7M6-F1
#
_entry.id   AF-A0AAD7H7M6-F1
#
_cell.length_a   1.000
_cell.length_b   1.000
_cell.length_c   1.000
_cell.angle_alpha   90.00
_cell.angle_beta   90.00
_cell.angle_gamma   90.00
#
_symmetry.space_group_name_H-M   'P 1'
#
loop_
_entity.id
_entity.type
_entity.pdbx_description
1 polymer ?
#
loop_
_entity_poly.entity_id
_entity_poly.type
_entity_poly.pdbx_seq_one_letter_code
_entity_poly.pdbx_strand_id
1 'polypeptide(L)'
;MSLPPGVKESFIGPLFENIIYGLYLSASIESLMFILITMRCIIDTYRLIAAFNTPGLNYGQLNDTPGTITNICLILVSIIADLFMIFRTFVVWNRRWIVIIIPVFFCITNIGIGVWTMSVAIRSATTGDAALESLLPETILIFVAVTLATNLACTDKLSVGCP
;
A
#
# COMPACT_ATOMS: atom_id res chain seq x y z
N MET A 1 -37.58 -3.95 29.50
CA MET A 1 -36.70 -3.09 30.32
C MET A 1 -36.32 -1.87 29.47
N SER A 2 -37.06 -0.77 29.60
CA SER A 2 -36.85 0.46 28.81
C SER A 2 -35.75 1.31 29.46
N LEU A 3 -34.65 1.53 28.74
CA LEU A 3 -33.57 2.42 29.20
C LEU A 3 -34.09 3.86 29.36
N PRO A 4 -33.65 4.59 30.41
CA PRO A 4 -34.07 5.95 30.68
C PRO A 4 -33.66 6.91 29.54
N PRO A 5 -34.50 7.92 29.23
CA PRO A 5 -34.36 8.77 28.04
C PRO A 5 -33.04 9.55 27.96
N GLY A 6 -32.39 9.85 29.09
CA GLY A 6 -31.10 10.56 29.11
C GLY A 6 -29.86 9.72 28.73
N VAL A 7 -29.95 8.39 28.78
CA VAL A 7 -28.79 7.51 28.46
C VAL A 7 -28.64 7.31 26.95
N LYS A 8 -29.73 7.40 26.19
CA LYS A 8 -29.70 7.27 24.74
C LYS A 8 -28.97 8.45 24.08
N GLU A 9 -29.25 9.68 24.49
CA GLU A 9 -28.62 10.86 23.88
C GLU A 9 -27.13 10.99 24.21
N SER A 10 -26.73 10.65 25.44
CA SER A 10 -25.32 10.73 25.86
C SER A 10 -24.42 9.67 25.22
N PHE A 11 -24.97 8.53 24.78
CA PHE A 11 -24.19 7.43 24.19
C PHE A 11 -24.25 7.41 22.66
N ILE A 12 -25.38 7.82 22.07
CA ILE A 12 -25.60 7.81 20.61
C ILE A 12 -24.84 8.93 19.92
N GLY A 13 -24.76 10.13 20.52
CA GLY A 13 -24.01 11.27 19.96
C GLY A 13 -22.55 10.96 19.64
N PRO A 14 -21.72 10.58 20.63
CA PRO A 14 -20.30 10.28 20.39
C PRO A 14 -20.09 9.03 19.52
N LEU A 15 -21.03 8.08 19.53
CA LEU A 15 -20.97 6.93 18.63
C LEU A 15 -21.14 7.34 17.16
N PHE A 16 -22.12 8.20 16.86
CA PHE A 16 -22.39 8.68 15.50
C PHE A 16 -21.24 9.53 14.96
N GLU A 17 -20.68 10.43 15.78
CA GLU A 17 -19.52 11.23 15.38
C GLU A 17 -18.33 10.34 15.01
N ASN A 18 -17.99 9.35 15.86
CA ASN A 18 -16.88 8.43 15.59
C ASN A 18 -17.09 7.61 14.31
N ILE A 19 -18.32 7.21 14.00
CA ILE A 19 -18.66 6.49 12.76
C ILE A 19 -18.49 7.39 11.54
N ILE A 20 -18.95 8.64 11.62
CA ILE A 20 -18.83 9.63 10.53
C ILE A 20 -17.35 9.93 10.26
N TYR A 21 -16.57 10.23 11.29
CA TYR A 21 -15.12 10.46 11.13
C TYR A 21 -14.40 9.24 10.55
N GLY A 22 -14.79 8.03 10.96
CA GLY A 22 -14.26 6.78 10.40
C GLY A 22 -14.56 6.63 8.91
N LEU A 23 -15.79 6.92 8.48
CA LEU A 23 -16.21 6.85 7.08
C LEU A 23 -15.51 7.89 6.20
N TYR A 24 -15.35 9.12 6.70
CA TYR A 24 -14.60 10.17 6.01
C TYR A 24 -13.12 9.79 5.85
N LEU A 25 -12.52 9.21 6.88
CA LEU A 25 -11.13 8.78 6.84
C LEU A 25 -10.93 7.67 5.80
N SER A 26 -11.79 6.64 5.77
CA SER A 26 -11.67 5.56 4.78
C SER A 26 -11.86 6.06 3.35
N ALA A 27 -12.88 6.90 3.11
CA ALA A 27 -13.14 7.45 1.78
C ALA A 27 -11.99 8.32 1.25
N SER A 28 -11.34 9.10 2.13
CA SER A 28 -10.18 9.91 1.75
C SER A 28 -8.96 9.06 1.36
N ILE A 29 -8.71 7.95 2.07
CA ILE A 29 -7.61 7.02 1.79
C ILE A 29 -7.83 6.31 0.44
N GLU A 30 -9.04 5.83 0.19
CA GLU A 30 -9.39 5.17 -1.08
C GLU A 30 -9.22 6.12 -2.27
N SER A 31 -9.68 7.37 -2.12
CA SER A 31 -9.52 8.40 -3.15
C SER A 31 -8.05 8.70 -3.44
N LEU A 32 -7.21 8.74 -2.41
CA LEU A 32 -5.78 8.96 -2.55
C LEU A 32 -5.09 7.79 -3.27
N MET A 33 -5.44 6.55 -2.94
CA MET A 33 -4.95 5.38 -3.68
C MET A 33 -5.36 5.41 -5.15
N PHE A 34 -6.61 5.80 -5.43
CA PHE A 34 -7.12 5.92 -6.79
C PHE A 34 -6.32 6.93 -7.63
N ILE A 35 -5.95 8.06 -7.04
CA ILE A 35 -5.12 9.07 -7.72
C ILE A 35 -3.71 8.51 -7.97
N LEU A 36 -3.09 7.88 -6.96
CA LEU A 36 -1.72 7.33 -7.07
C LEU A 36 -1.62 6.22 -8.12
N ILE A 37 -2.59 5.30 -8.16
CA ILE A 37 -2.60 4.23 -9.16
C ILE A 37 -2.86 4.78 -10.56
N THR A 38 -3.72 5.78 -10.70
CA THR A 38 -3.99 6.43 -11.99
C THR A 38 -2.74 7.11 -12.53
N MET A 39 -2.02 7.87 -11.69
CA MET A 39 -0.74 8.49 -12.05
C MET A 39 0.26 7.44 -12.54
N ARG A 40 0.39 6.33 -11.81
CA ARG A 40 1.29 5.24 -12.19
C ARG A 40 0.92 4.65 -13.57
N CYS A 41 -0.37 4.34 -13.79
CA CYS A 41 -0.85 3.81 -15.07
C CYS A 41 -0.56 4.76 -16.24
N ILE A 42 -0.69 6.08 -16.03
CA ILE A 42 -0.37 7.09 -17.04
C ILE A 42 1.12 7.04 -17.41
N ILE A 43 2.02 7.00 -16.41
CA ILE A 43 3.47 6.97 -16.64
C ILE A 43 3.88 5.65 -17.34
N ASP A 44 3.33 4.52 -16.91
CA ASP A 44 3.62 3.23 -17.53
C ASP A 44 3.15 3.16 -18.98
N THR A 45 1.97 3.73 -19.27
CA THR A 45 1.44 3.86 -20.64
C THR A 45 2.32 4.79 -21.48
N TYR A 46 2.76 5.91 -20.93
CA TYR A 46 3.65 6.86 -21.60
C TYR A 46 4.99 6.18 -21.97
N ARG A 47 5.61 5.46 -21.03
CA ARG A 47 6.86 4.73 -21.26
C ARG A 47 6.70 3.62 -22.30
N LEU A 48 5.56 2.94 -22.28
CA LEU A 48 5.24 1.90 -23.26
C LEU A 48 5.19 2.50 -24.67
N ILE A 49 4.46 3.59 -24.86
CA ILE A 49 4.33 4.27 -26.15
C ILE A 49 5.69 4.84 -26.61
N ALA A 50 6.48 5.42 -25.71
CA ALA A 50 7.81 5.94 -26.03
C ALA A 50 8.77 4.84 -26.52
N ALA A 51 8.73 3.67 -25.87
CA ALA A 51 9.52 2.51 -26.27
C ALA A 51 9.10 1.94 -27.63
N PHE A 52 7.81 1.96 -27.96
CA PHE A 52 7.32 1.54 -29.29
C PHE A 52 7.74 2.50 -30.41
N ASN A 53 7.75 3.80 -30.15
CA ASN A 53 8.06 4.82 -31.17
C ASN A 53 9.56 5.02 -31.41
N THR A 54 10.42 4.61 -30.49
CA THR A 54 11.86 4.87 -30.56
C THR A 54 12.65 3.57 -30.58
N PRO A 55 13.13 3.10 -31.75
CA PRO A 55 13.92 1.88 -31.83
C PRO A 55 15.22 2.04 -31.02
N GLY A 56 15.41 1.19 -30.01
CA GLY A 56 16.56 1.22 -29.10
C GLY A 56 16.30 1.82 -27.72
N LEU A 57 15.11 2.37 -27.46
CA LEU A 57 14.72 2.80 -26.11
C LEU A 57 14.30 1.59 -25.28
N ASN A 58 15.05 1.27 -24.22
CA ASN A 58 14.74 0.15 -23.34
C ASN A 58 13.57 0.47 -22.40
N TYR A 59 12.39 -0.08 -22.70
CA TYR A 59 11.22 -0.04 -21.80
C TYR A 59 11.55 -0.57 -20.38
N GLY A 60 12.42 -1.58 -20.31
CA GLY A 60 12.83 -2.23 -19.05
C GLY A 60 13.77 -1.41 -18.18
N GLN A 61 14.20 -0.22 -18.60
CA GLN A 61 15.13 0.59 -17.83
C GLN A 61 14.41 1.25 -16.64
N LEU A 62 14.58 0.64 -15.46
CA LEU A 62 13.88 1.03 -14.23
C LEU A 62 14.56 2.17 -13.47
N ASN A 63 15.78 2.57 -13.88
CA ASN A 63 16.57 3.65 -13.26
C ASN A 63 16.32 5.04 -13.88
N ASP A 64 15.51 5.15 -14.93
CA ASP A 64 15.14 6.44 -15.53
C ASP A 64 14.23 7.24 -14.57
N THR A 65 14.18 8.56 -14.72
CA THR A 65 13.35 9.49 -13.93
C THR A 65 11.87 9.06 -13.90
N PRO A 66 11.17 8.85 -15.03
CA PRO A 66 9.81 8.31 -15.04
C PRO A 66 9.70 6.90 -14.44
N GLY A 67 10.70 6.03 -14.65
CA GLY A 67 10.71 4.69 -14.06
C GLY A 67 10.78 4.72 -12.53
N THR A 68 11.62 5.61 -12.00
CA THR A 68 11.78 5.85 -10.56
C THR A 68 10.49 6.40 -9.96
N ILE A 69 9.81 7.34 -10.63
CA ILE A 69 8.53 7.89 -10.17
C ILE A 69 7.44 6.80 -10.14
N THR A 70 7.34 5.96 -11.18
CA THR A 70 6.42 4.79 -11.17
C THR A 70 6.70 3.89 -9.95
N ASN A 71 7.96 3.57 -9.69
CA ASN A 71 8.35 2.72 -8.57
C ASN A 71 7.99 3.35 -7.22
N ILE A 72 8.17 4.67 -7.08
CA ILE A 72 7.74 5.42 -5.89
C ILE A 72 6.23 5.33 -5.69
N CYS A 73 5.45 5.58 -6.74
CA CYS A 73 4.00 5.47 -6.69
C CYS A 73 3.54 4.06 -6.33
N LEU A 74 4.19 3.02 -6.88
CA LEU A 74 3.94 1.62 -6.52
C LEU A 74 4.18 1.37 -5.03
N ILE A 75 5.33 1.80 -4.50
CA ILE A 75 5.68 1.56 -3.09
C ILE A 75 4.69 2.27 -2.17
N LEU A 76 4.38 3.54 -2.45
CA LEU A 76 3.44 4.33 -1.65
C LEU A 76 2.03 3.73 -1.65
N VAL A 77 1.49 3.38 -2.82
CA VAL A 77 0.13 2.82 -2.89
C VAL A 77 0.05 1.48 -2.15
N SER A 78 1.07 0.63 -2.26
CA SER A 78 1.14 -0.65 -1.56
C SER A 78 1.23 -0.50 -0.04
N ILE A 79 2.06 0.42 0.48
CA ILE A 79 2.17 0.66 1.93
C ILE A 79 0.85 1.16 2.50
N ILE A 80 0.21 2.12 1.84
CA ILE A 80 -1.07 2.66 2.31
C ILE A 80 -2.14 1.55 2.26
N ALA A 81 -2.12 0.68 1.24
CA ALA A 81 -3.05 -0.44 1.10
C ALA A 81 -2.89 -1.47 2.23
N ASP A 82 -1.64 -1.84 2.53
CA ASP A 82 -1.34 -2.77 3.63
C ASP A 82 -1.79 -2.20 4.98
N LEU A 83 -1.51 -0.92 5.25
CA LEU A 83 -1.93 -0.24 6.48
C LEU A 83 -3.46 -0.21 6.61
N PHE A 84 -4.17 0.07 5.52
CA PHE A 84 -5.63 0.06 5.52
C PHE A 84 -6.21 -1.33 5.80
N MET A 85 -5.64 -2.38 5.21
CA MET A 85 -6.05 -3.77 5.46
C MET A 85 -5.78 -4.22 6.91
N ILE A 86 -4.64 -3.82 7.48
CA ILE A 86 -4.32 -4.07 8.89
C ILE A 86 -5.30 -3.36 9.81
N PHE A 87 -5.59 -2.07 9.53
CA PHE A 87 -6.57 -1.30 10.30
C PHE A 87 -7.96 -1.96 10.27
N ARG A 88 -8.42 -2.40 9.08
CA ARG A 88 -9.70 -3.12 8.95
C ARG A 88 -9.72 -4.39 9.77
N THR A 89 -8.64 -5.18 9.71
CA THR A 89 -8.53 -6.43 10.49
C THR A 89 -8.54 -6.14 11.99
N PHE A 90 -7.86 -5.08 12.44
CA PHE A 90 -7.87 -4.65 13.84
C PHE A 90 -9.26 -4.28 14.36
N VAL A 91 -10.06 -3.57 13.54
CA VAL A 91 -11.43 -3.18 13.90
C VAL A 91 -12.35 -4.41 13.98
N VAL A 92 -12.26 -5.33 13.02
CA VAL A 92 -13.08 -6.56 13.01
C VAL A 92 -12.83 -7.44 14.24
N TRP A 93 -11.58 -7.54 14.67
CA TRP A 93 -11.19 -8.34 15.84
C TRP A 93 -11.35 -7.63 17.18
N ASN A 94 -12.19 -6.59 17.26
CA ASN A 94 -12.45 -5.80 18.46
C ASN A 94 -11.17 -5.35 19.17
N ARG A 95 -10.20 -4.84 18.40
CA ARG A 95 -8.90 -4.33 18.90
C ARG A 95 -8.00 -5.36 19.57
N ARG A 96 -8.13 -6.65 19.24
CA ARG A 96 -7.21 -7.71 19.73
C ARG A 96 -5.86 -7.62 19.02
N TRP A 97 -4.87 -7.05 19.71
CA TRP A 97 -3.51 -6.82 19.19
C TRP A 97 -2.76 -8.08 18.75
N ILE A 98 -3.05 -9.25 19.35
CA ILE A 98 -2.36 -10.51 19.04
C ILE A 98 -2.56 -10.91 17.56
N VAL A 99 -3.71 -10.60 16.98
CA VAL A 99 -4.08 -11.00 15.61
C VAL A 99 -3.32 -10.18 14.55
N ILE A 100 -2.92 -8.96 14.90
CA ILE A 100 -2.29 -8.02 13.94
C ILE A 100 -0.76 -8.07 13.94
N ILE A 101 -0.13 -8.82 14.86
CA ILE A 101 1.35 -8.87 14.98
C ILE A 101 1.98 -9.35 13.66
N ILE A 102 1.44 -10.42 13.08
CA ILE A 102 1.95 -11.01 11.84
C ILE A 102 1.86 -10.03 10.66
N PRO A 103 0.69 -9.47 10.31
CA PRO A 103 0.60 -8.54 9.17
C PRO A 103 1.34 -7.22 9.42
N VAL A 104 1.45 -6.75 10.66
CA VAL A 104 2.29 -5.59 11.00
C VAL A 104 3.77 -5.88 10.75
N PHE A 105 4.26 -7.07 11.11
CA PHE A 105 5.64 -7.46 10.84
C PHE A 105 5.93 -7.47 9.33
N PHE A 106 5.04 -8.05 8.52
CA PHE A 106 5.17 -8.01 7.06
C PHE A 106 5.13 -6.58 6.52
N CYS A 107 4.26 -5.71 7.03
CA CYS A 107 4.21 -4.30 6.62
C CYS A 107 5.53 -3.57 6.90
N ILE A 108 6.17 -3.80 8.05
CA ILE A 108 7.48 -3.22 8.39
C ILE A 108 8.56 -3.75 7.44
N THR A 109 8.57 -5.05 7.17
CA THR A 109 9.47 -5.65 6.17
C THR A 109 9.25 -5.02 4.80
N ASN A 110 8.00 -4.78 4.40
CA ASN A 110 7.64 -4.18 3.12
C ASN A 110 8.16 -2.72 3.01
N ILE A 111 8.04 -1.93 4.07
CA ILE A 111 8.63 -0.58 4.15
C ILE A 111 10.15 -0.65 3.98
N GLY A 112 10.83 -1.58 4.66
CA GLY A 112 12.27 -1.77 4.55
C GLY A 112 12.71 -2.10 3.12
N ILE A 113 12.02 -3.04 2.46
CA ILE A 113 12.28 -3.42 1.06
C ILE A 113 12.00 -2.24 0.12
N GLY A 114 10.92 -1.48 0.35
CA GLY A 114 10.59 -0.30 -0.44
C GLY A 114 11.67 0.78 -0.38
N VAL A 115 12.15 1.11 0.83
CA VAL A 115 13.26 2.06 1.02
C VAL A 115 14.55 1.56 0.36
N TRP A 116 14.86 0.27 0.50
CA TRP A 116 16.01 -0.34 -0.16
C TRP A 116 15.90 -0.20 -1.69
N THR A 117 14.75 -0.56 -2.26
CA THR A 117 14.48 -0.47 -3.71
C THR A 117 14.70 0.95 -4.23
N MET A 118 14.18 1.96 -3.53
CA MET A 118 14.41 3.36 -3.90
C MET A 118 15.89 3.74 -3.84
N SER A 119 16.59 3.32 -2.79
CA SER A 119 18.01 3.63 -2.64
C SER A 119 18.84 3.02 -3.79
N VAL A 120 18.51 1.80 -4.22
CA VAL A 120 19.18 1.14 -5.34
C VAL A 120 18.82 1.83 -6.65
N ALA A 121 17.55 2.19 -6.87
CA ALA A 121 17.12 2.91 -8.07
C ALA A 121 17.86 4.25 -8.23
N ILE A 122 17.88 5.08 -7.19
CA ILE A 122 18.57 6.39 -7.21
C ILE A 122 20.08 6.22 -7.41
N ARG A 123 20.69 5.22 -6.76
CA ARG A 123 22.13 4.96 -6.92
C ARG A 123 22.46 4.46 -8.31
N SER A 124 21.68 3.53 -8.86
CA SER A 124 21.87 3.03 -10.22
C SER A 124 21.74 4.13 -11.28
N ALA A 125 20.85 5.10 -11.06
CA ALA A 125 20.68 6.26 -11.94
C ALA A 125 21.86 7.24 -11.89
N THR A 126 22.49 7.40 -10.72
CA THR A 126 23.61 8.34 -10.53
C THR A 126 24.96 7.77 -10.89
N THR A 127 25.20 6.47 -10.63
CA THR A 127 26.49 5.82 -10.89
C THR A 127 26.54 5.08 -12.23
N GLY A 128 25.39 4.81 -12.87
CA GLY A 128 25.32 3.98 -14.08
C GLY A 128 25.78 2.53 -13.84
N ASP A 129 25.70 2.06 -12.60
CA ASP A 129 26.17 0.72 -12.21
C ASP A 129 25.14 -0.34 -12.62
N ALA A 130 25.48 -1.10 -13.68
CA ALA A 130 24.65 -2.16 -14.22
C ALA A 130 24.37 -3.30 -13.21
N ALA A 131 25.24 -3.50 -12.22
CA ALA A 131 25.00 -4.49 -11.16
C ALA A 131 23.82 -4.07 -10.28
N LEU A 132 23.73 -2.78 -9.91
CA LEU A 132 22.59 -2.26 -9.16
C LEU A 132 21.31 -2.29 -9.97
N GLU A 133 21.38 -1.99 -11.27
CA GLU A 133 20.21 -2.04 -12.15
C GLU A 133 19.60 -3.45 -12.24
N SER A 134 20.45 -4.49 -12.27
CA SER A 134 20.00 -5.88 -12.30
C SER A 134 19.24 -6.34 -11.04
N LEU A 135 19.44 -5.66 -9.91
CA LEU A 135 18.79 -5.99 -8.62
C LEU A 135 17.40 -5.38 -8.46
N LEU A 136 17.05 -4.34 -9.23
CA LEU A 136 15.74 -3.68 -9.16
C LEU A 136 14.56 -4.65 -9.40
N PRO A 137 14.52 -5.44 -10.49
CA PRO A 137 13.36 -6.30 -10.76
C PRO A 137 13.16 -7.37 -9.68
N GLU A 138 14.25 -7.93 -9.15
CA GLU A 138 14.19 -8.91 -8.05
C GLU A 138 13.63 -8.28 -6.77
N THR A 139 14.11 -7.08 -6.42
CA THR A 139 13.64 -6.38 -5.22
C THR A 139 12.16 -6.00 -5.32
N ILE A 140 11.71 -5.56 -6.50
CA ILE A 140 10.29 -5.25 -6.77
C ILE A 140 9.44 -6.53 -6.67
N LEU A 141 9.93 -7.67 -7.16
CA LEU A 141 9.22 -8.94 -7.05
C LEU A 141 9.05 -9.37 -5.59
N ILE A 142 10.10 -9.24 -4.77
CA ILE A 142 10.04 -9.52 -3.34
C ILE A 142 9.03 -8.58 -2.65
N PHE A 143 9.06 -7.28 -2.98
CA PHE A 143 8.11 -6.29 -2.46
C PHE A 143 6.64 -6.69 -2.76
N VAL A 144 6.35 -7.05 -4.01
CA VAL A 144 5.01 -7.51 -4.43
C VAL A 144 4.61 -8.79 -3.71
N ALA A 145 5.54 -9.75 -3.56
CA ALA A 145 5.30 -11.01 -2.86
C ALA A 145 4.98 -10.80 -1.37
N VAL A 146 5.70 -9.91 -0.69
CA VAL A 146 5.44 -9.56 0.72
C VAL A 146 4.09 -8.85 0.85
N THR A 147 3.79 -7.89 -0.02
CA THR A 147 2.48 -7.22 -0.07
C THR A 147 1.34 -8.24 -0.22
N LEU A 148 1.49 -9.23 -1.12
CA LEU A 148 0.51 -10.30 -1.30
C LEU A 148 0.38 -11.16 -0.02
N ALA A 149 1.49 -11.51 0.61
CA ALA A 149 1.51 -12.28 1.85
C ALA A 149 0.81 -11.53 3.00
N THR A 150 1.02 -10.21 3.13
CA THR A 150 0.31 -9.36 4.10
C THR A 150 -1.20 -9.42 3.86
N ASN A 151 -1.62 -9.27 2.60
CA ASN A 151 -3.03 -9.30 2.24
C ASN A 151 -3.67 -10.67 2.51
N LEU A 152 -3.00 -11.76 2.15
CA LEU A 152 -3.47 -13.12 2.45
C LEU A 152 -3.54 -13.39 3.95
N ALA A 153 -2.56 -12.93 4.73
CA ALA A 153 -2.58 -13.05 6.19
C ALA A 153 -3.76 -12.27 6.80
N CYS A 154 -4.03 -11.05 6.32
CA CYS A 154 -5.20 -10.29 6.72
C CYS A 154 -6.50 -11.01 6.36
N THR A 155 -6.62 -11.56 5.14
CA THR A 155 -7.81 -12.30 4.69
C THR A 155 -8.04 -13.56 5.51
N ASP A 156 -7.00 -14.34 5.82
CA ASP A 156 -7.08 -15.51 6.69
C ASP A 156 -7.70 -15.14 8.05
N LYS A 157 -7.19 -14.06 8.68
CA LYS A 157 -7.75 -13.58 9.95
C LYS A 157 -9.15 -13.04 9.81
N LEU A 158 -9.52 -12.40 8.71
CA LEU A 158 -10.90 -11.96 8.50
C LEU A 158 -11.86 -13.17 8.36
N SER A 159 -11.43 -14.25 7.70
CA SER A 159 -12.26 -15.44 7.48
C SER A 159 -12.54 -16.23 8.76
N VAL A 160 -11.54 -16.37 9.63
CA VAL A 160 -11.67 -17.10 10.91
C VAL A 160 -12.43 -16.29 11.96
N GLY A 161 -12.54 -14.97 11.78
CA GLY A 161 -13.23 -14.06 12.71
C GLY A 161 -14.75 -13.99 12.53
N CYS A 162 -15.33 -14.73 11.57
CA CYS A 162 -16.78 -14.78 11.36
C CYS A 162 -17.36 -15.97 12.16
N PRO A 163 -18.06 -15.75 13.29
CA PRO A 163 -18.81 -16.79 13.99
C PRO A 163 -20.00 -17.30 13.17
#